data_AF-A0A2S9INM8-F1
#
_entry.id   AF-A0A2S9INM8-F1
#
_cell.length_a   1.000
_cell.length_b   1.000
_cell.length_c   1.000
_cell.angle_alpha   90.00
_cell.angle_beta   90.00
_cell.angle_gamma   90.00
#
_symmetry.space_group_name_H-M   'P 1'
#
loop_
_entity.id
_entity.type
_entity.pdbx_description
1 polymer ?
#
loop_
_entity_poly.entity_id
_entity_poly.type
_entity_poly.pdbx_seq_one_letter_code
_entity_poly.pdbx_strand_id
1 'polypeptide(L)'
;MVSMPNVLYQRGRPILNDQVSVSRYGKKAIAFVEYGDSFWTVDVETQPLYDFQLAQVMAFISQVKKGNETVVFNPIDKTVPQAYWDDPTNPIPNDNGTLGPVTNGKTAVIQNISPGLILMPDDKISFASGAYRQFVRVITGATAVSTQMTVTVDPPIMSYITSGATVKFKNPEMNTRMVPGSFQLGDEPLPTVSFQLIEVPQ
;
A
#
# COMPACT_ATOMS: atom_id res chain seq x y z
N MET A 1 -10.55 -6.00 11.85
CA MET A 1 -9.39 -5.31 11.23
C MET A 1 -8.76 -4.44 12.30
N VAL A 2 -7.43 -4.51 12.40
CA VAL A 2 -6.63 -3.77 13.39
C VAL A 2 -6.00 -2.57 12.69
N SER A 3 -6.00 -1.41 13.33
CA SER A 3 -5.33 -0.22 12.82
C SER A 3 -3.91 -0.12 13.38
N MET A 4 -3.01 0.50 12.62
CA MET A 4 -1.67 0.83 13.11
C MET A 4 -1.74 1.73 14.35
N PRO A 5 -0.85 1.53 15.35
CA PRO A 5 -0.82 2.39 16.53
C PRO A 5 -0.42 3.83 16.16
N ASN A 6 -0.94 4.80 16.91
CA ASN A 6 -0.66 6.21 16.67
C ASN A 6 0.70 6.63 17.27
N VAL A 7 1.77 6.15 16.65
CA VAL A 7 3.17 6.46 17.00
C VAL A 7 3.92 6.93 15.75
N LEU A 8 5.10 7.52 15.96
CA LEU A 8 5.95 7.90 14.84
C LEU A 8 6.76 6.72 14.34
N TYR A 9 6.96 6.66 13.03
CA TYR A 9 7.69 5.60 12.34
C TYR A 9 8.86 6.18 11.56
N GLN A 10 9.99 5.47 11.57
CA GLN A 10 11.17 5.81 10.79
C GLN A 10 11.33 4.93 9.55
N ARG A 11 10.73 3.73 9.55
CA ARG A 11 10.60 2.88 8.35
C ARG A 11 9.18 2.41 8.16
N GLY A 12 8.79 2.28 6.90
CA GLY A 12 7.47 1.82 6.51
C GLY A 12 7.17 2.00 5.02
N ARG A 13 8.19 1.89 4.17
CA ARG A 13 8.02 2.03 2.71
C ARG A 13 7.60 0.68 2.12
N PRO A 14 6.47 0.60 1.40
CA PRO A 14 6.09 -0.61 0.68
C PRO A 14 7.07 -0.94 -0.45
N ILE A 15 7.42 -2.22 -0.56
CA ILE A 15 8.24 -2.78 -1.63
C ILE A 15 7.39 -3.84 -2.34
N LEU A 16 7.30 -3.74 -3.68
CA LEU A 16 6.62 -4.73 -4.50
C LEU A 16 7.57 -5.91 -4.74
N ASN A 17 7.13 -7.11 -4.42
CA ASN A 17 7.87 -8.34 -4.65
C ASN A 17 7.28 -9.08 -5.84
N ASP A 18 8.02 -9.11 -6.94
CA ASP A 18 7.64 -9.87 -8.12
C ASP A 18 8.00 -11.34 -7.96
N GLN A 19 7.02 -12.23 -8.16
CA GLN A 19 7.21 -13.68 -8.07
C GLN A 19 7.75 -14.25 -9.38
N VAL A 20 8.97 -13.85 -9.75
CA VAL A 20 9.65 -14.26 -10.98
C VAL A 20 10.85 -15.14 -10.68
N SER A 21 10.85 -16.34 -11.26
CA SER A 21 12.00 -17.25 -11.26
C SER A 21 12.83 -17.04 -12.53
N VAL A 22 14.15 -17.07 -12.40
CA VAL A 22 15.08 -16.87 -13.52
C VAL A 22 15.98 -18.08 -13.71
N SER A 23 15.84 -18.75 -14.85
CA SER A 23 16.79 -19.79 -15.28
C SER A 23 18.02 -19.15 -15.90
N ARG A 24 19.20 -19.61 -15.48
CA ARG A 24 20.50 -19.09 -15.94
C ARG A 24 21.37 -20.22 -16.49
N TYR A 25 22.15 -19.90 -17.54
CA TYR A 25 23.29 -20.71 -17.99
C TYR A 25 24.55 -19.88 -17.82
N GLY A 26 25.45 -20.33 -16.95
CA GLY A 26 26.53 -19.49 -16.46
C GLY A 26 26.00 -18.19 -15.84
N LYS A 27 26.46 -17.04 -16.33
CA LYS A 27 26.03 -15.71 -15.86
C LYS A 27 24.87 -15.09 -16.67
N LYS A 28 24.38 -15.77 -17.71
CA LYS A 28 23.34 -15.24 -18.60
C LYS A 28 21.96 -15.75 -18.19
N ALA A 29 21.00 -14.84 -18.04
CA ALA A 29 19.59 -15.18 -17.89
C ALA A 29 19.06 -15.71 -19.24
N ILE A 30 18.42 -16.88 -19.22
CA ILE A 30 17.87 -17.53 -20.42
C ILE A 30 16.34 -17.48 -20.42
N ALA A 31 15.71 -17.66 -19.26
CA ALA A 31 14.26 -17.67 -19.15
C ALA A 31 13.80 -17.02 -17.85
N PHE A 32 12.67 -16.32 -17.92
CA PHE A 32 11.96 -15.74 -16.80
C PHE A 32 10.58 -16.39 -16.75
N VAL A 33 10.19 -16.89 -15.58
CA VAL A 33 8.89 -17.51 -15.35
C VAL A 33 8.25 -16.84 -14.14
N GLU A 34 7.11 -16.19 -14.36
CA GLU A 34 6.25 -15.70 -13.29
C GLU A 34 5.44 -16.88 -12.74
N TYR A 35 5.54 -17.13 -11.43
CA TYR A 35 4.95 -18.31 -10.79
C TYR A 35 3.91 -17.97 -9.71
N GLY A 36 3.65 -16.69 -9.49
CA GLY A 36 2.65 -16.21 -8.55
C GLY A 36 2.36 -14.73 -8.76
N ASP A 37 1.35 -14.22 -8.07
CA ASP A 37 1.01 -12.80 -8.11
C ASP A 37 2.03 -11.99 -7.30
N SER A 38 2.38 -10.79 -7.80
CA SER A 38 3.20 -9.85 -7.03
C SER A 38 2.43 -9.35 -5.80
N PHE A 39 3.15 -9.14 -4.70
CA PHE A 39 2.59 -8.65 -3.44
C PHE A 39 3.49 -7.61 -2.77
N TRP A 40 2.88 -6.72 -1.99
CA TRP A 40 3.63 -5.72 -1.22
C TRP A 40 4.14 -6.28 0.11
N THR A 41 5.37 -5.92 0.47
CA THR A 41 5.90 -6.07 1.84
C THR A 41 6.28 -4.72 2.42
N VAL A 42 6.19 -4.58 3.73
CA VAL A 42 6.62 -3.39 4.45
C VAL A 42 7.45 -3.79 5.66
N ASP A 43 8.69 -3.34 5.70
CA ASP A 43 9.48 -3.36 6.93
C ASP A 43 9.14 -2.11 7.72
N VAL A 44 8.48 -2.31 8.87
CA VAL A 44 8.06 -1.23 9.76
C VAL A 44 9.05 -1.10 10.90
N GLU A 45 9.40 0.14 11.22
CA GLU A 45 10.22 0.46 12.38
C GLU A 45 9.72 1.76 13.00
N THR A 46 9.43 1.73 14.30
CA THR A 46 9.05 2.93 15.05
C THR A 46 10.26 3.84 15.26
N GLN A 47 10.00 5.12 15.50
CA GLN A 47 10.99 5.96 16.19
C GLN A 47 11.18 5.46 17.65
N PRO A 48 12.24 5.86 18.35
CA PRO A 48 12.43 5.55 19.76
C PRO A 48 11.17 5.90 20.58
N LEU A 49 10.67 4.95 21.36
CA LEU A 49 9.38 5.03 22.03
C LEU A 49 9.53 5.42 23.49
N TYR A 50 8.61 6.25 23.98
CA TYR A 50 8.35 6.37 25.42
C TYR A 50 7.53 5.18 25.93
N ASP A 51 7.56 4.90 27.23
CA ASP A 51 6.86 3.77 27.86
C ASP A 51 5.37 3.69 27.48
N PHE A 52 4.68 4.83 27.42
CA PHE A 52 3.25 4.87 27.05
C PHE A 52 3.02 4.49 25.58
N GLN A 53 3.95 4.83 24.69
CA GLN A 53 3.88 4.47 23.27
C GLN A 53 4.25 3.00 23.08
N LEU A 54 5.25 2.52 23.82
CA LEU A 54 5.61 1.10 23.83
C LEU A 54 4.41 0.24 24.27
N ALA A 55 3.70 0.63 25.34
CA ALA A 55 2.50 -0.06 25.77
C ALA A 55 1.42 -0.13 24.68
N GLN A 56 1.24 0.95 23.90
CA GLN A 56 0.31 0.96 22.75
C GLN A 56 0.75 0.00 21.64
N VAL A 57 2.04 -0.03 21.32
CA VAL A 57 2.59 -0.95 20.30
C VAL A 57 2.46 -2.40 20.78
N MET A 58 2.77 -2.70 22.04
CA MET A 58 2.61 -4.05 22.60
C MET A 58 1.15 -4.51 22.61
N ALA A 59 0.21 -3.60 22.92
CA ALA A 59 -1.21 -3.88 22.79
C ALA A 59 -1.60 -4.20 21.33
N PHE A 60 -1.11 -3.42 20.37
CA PHE A 60 -1.28 -3.71 18.94
C PHE A 60 -0.72 -5.09 18.56
N ILE A 61 0.51 -5.42 18.93
CA ILE A 61 1.13 -6.72 18.61
C ILE A 61 0.30 -7.89 19.17
N SER A 62 -0.26 -7.72 20.37
CA SER A 62 -1.17 -8.72 20.96
C SER A 62 -2.47 -8.88 20.16
N GLN A 63 -3.03 -7.78 19.65
CA GLN A 63 -4.25 -7.79 18.83
C GLN A 63 -4.04 -8.45 17.47
N VAL A 64 -2.85 -8.28 16.86
CA VAL A 64 -2.53 -8.90 15.57
C VAL A 64 -2.42 -10.42 15.65
N LYS A 65 -2.35 -11.00 16.87
CA LYS A 65 -2.32 -12.46 17.13
C LYS A 65 -1.33 -13.21 16.24
N LYS A 66 -0.07 -12.73 16.19
CA LYS A 66 1.01 -13.30 15.36
C LYS A 66 0.71 -13.36 13.85
N GLY A 67 -0.12 -12.45 13.35
CA GLY A 67 -0.47 -12.36 11.92
C GLY A 67 -1.78 -13.02 11.55
N ASN A 68 -2.58 -13.48 12.53
CA ASN A 68 -3.91 -14.04 12.23
C ASN A 68 -4.97 -12.97 11.97
N GLU A 69 -4.78 -11.76 12.47
CA GLU A 69 -5.69 -10.64 12.23
C GLU A 69 -5.11 -9.70 11.17
N THR A 70 -5.99 -9.18 10.31
CA THR A 70 -5.60 -8.25 9.26
C THR A 70 -5.44 -6.84 9.80
N VAL A 71 -4.32 -6.24 9.43
CA VAL A 71 -3.93 -4.87 9.71
C VAL A 71 -4.17 -4.01 8.49
N VAL A 72 -4.92 -2.92 8.64
CA VAL A 72 -5.03 -1.90 7.60
C VAL A 72 -3.82 -0.98 7.74
N PHE A 73 -2.95 -1.01 6.74
CA PHE A 73 -1.73 -0.23 6.70
C PHE A 73 -1.87 0.94 5.71
N ASN A 74 -1.34 2.09 6.12
CA ASN A 74 -1.18 3.28 5.29
C ASN A 74 0.32 3.60 5.16
N PRO A 75 0.84 3.84 3.95
CA PRO A 75 2.23 4.25 3.76
C PRO A 75 2.57 5.53 4.54
N ILE A 76 3.73 5.53 5.19
CA ILE A 76 4.16 6.62 6.09
C ILE A 76 4.79 7.80 5.32
N ASP A 77 5.47 7.55 4.19
CA ASP A 77 6.30 8.55 3.50
C ASP A 77 5.62 9.22 2.28
N LYS A 78 4.58 8.60 1.70
CA LYS A 78 3.90 9.09 0.50
C LYS A 78 2.38 8.96 0.65
N THR A 79 1.80 9.88 1.42
CA THR A 79 0.37 9.89 1.74
C THR A 79 -0.50 10.59 0.69
N VAL A 80 0.09 11.37 -0.22
CA VAL A 80 -0.61 12.05 -1.32
C VAL A 80 0.16 11.88 -2.64
N PRO A 81 -0.51 12.03 -3.80
CA PRO A 81 0.15 11.98 -5.10
C PRO A 81 1.22 13.07 -5.24
N GLN A 82 2.23 12.81 -6.07
CA GLN A 82 3.41 13.65 -6.28
C GLN A 82 3.10 15.11 -6.61
N ALA A 83 2.08 15.33 -7.44
CA ALA A 83 1.65 16.67 -7.84
C ALA A 83 1.20 17.56 -6.67
N TYR A 84 0.96 16.98 -5.48
CA TYR A 84 0.46 17.67 -4.29
C TYR A 84 1.44 17.63 -3.12
N TRP A 85 2.71 17.27 -3.33
CA TRP A 85 3.70 17.25 -2.24
C TRP A 85 3.98 18.64 -1.66
N ASP A 86 3.92 19.68 -2.49
CA ASP A 86 4.08 21.07 -2.05
C ASP A 86 2.81 21.68 -1.45
N ASP A 87 1.65 21.02 -1.63
CA ASP A 87 0.37 21.38 -1.00
C ASP A 87 -0.39 20.11 -0.53
N PRO A 88 0.05 19.46 0.57
CA PRO A 88 -0.59 18.23 1.07
C PRO A 88 -2.02 18.44 1.60
N THR A 89 -2.42 19.70 1.78
CA THR A 89 -3.76 20.12 2.23
C THR A 89 -4.75 20.31 1.09
N ASN A 90 -4.29 20.21 -0.16
CA ASN A 90 -5.13 20.38 -1.33
C ASN A 90 -6.40 19.50 -1.25
N PRO A 91 -7.60 20.05 -1.51
CA PRO A 91 -8.83 19.28 -1.42
C PRO A 91 -8.98 18.23 -2.52
N ILE A 92 -8.35 18.41 -3.70
CA ILE A 92 -8.53 17.53 -4.87
C ILE A 92 -8.22 16.05 -4.55
N PRO A 93 -7.07 15.68 -3.94
CA PRO A 93 -6.80 14.28 -3.59
C PRO A 93 -7.61 13.75 -2.40
N ASN A 94 -8.39 14.58 -1.70
CA ASN A 94 -9.29 14.12 -0.63
C ASN A 94 -10.57 13.49 -1.22
N ASP A 95 -10.95 13.87 -2.44
CA ASP A 95 -12.14 13.32 -3.10
C ASP A 95 -11.83 11.93 -3.64
N ASN A 96 -12.42 10.91 -3.02
CA ASN A 96 -12.27 9.53 -3.48
C ASN A 96 -12.93 9.33 -4.85
N GLY A 97 -12.30 8.53 -5.70
CA GLY A 97 -12.86 8.11 -6.98
C GLY A 97 -13.63 6.81 -6.88
N THR A 98 -14.16 6.37 -8.02
CA THR A 98 -14.80 5.06 -8.20
C THR A 98 -14.13 4.33 -9.35
N LEU A 99 -13.87 3.04 -9.17
CA LEU A 99 -13.30 2.18 -10.21
C LEU A 99 -14.33 1.88 -11.29
N GLY A 100 -14.10 2.39 -12.49
CA GLY A 100 -14.83 2.06 -13.70
C GLY A 100 -14.35 0.75 -14.34
N PRO A 101 -14.47 0.62 -15.67
CA PRO A 101 -13.95 -0.53 -16.40
C PRO A 101 -12.44 -0.70 -16.25
N VAL A 102 -12.01 -1.96 -16.17
CA VAL A 102 -10.59 -2.36 -16.16
C VAL A 102 -10.29 -3.17 -17.41
N THR A 103 -9.26 -2.76 -18.15
CA THR A 103 -8.79 -3.46 -19.36
C THR A 103 -7.48 -4.18 -19.06
N ASN A 104 -7.43 -5.48 -19.35
CA ASN A 104 -6.25 -6.35 -19.15
C ASN A 104 -5.70 -6.34 -17.71
N GLY A 105 -6.53 -6.08 -16.70
CA GLY A 105 -6.12 -5.94 -15.30
C GLY A 105 -5.26 -4.71 -15.00
N LYS A 106 -4.62 -4.09 -15.98
CA LYS A 106 -3.61 -3.03 -15.78
C LYS A 106 -4.11 -1.63 -16.09
N THR A 107 -5.10 -1.48 -16.95
CA THR A 107 -5.61 -0.15 -17.34
C THR A 107 -6.93 0.10 -16.61
N ALA A 108 -6.94 1.09 -15.72
CA ALA A 108 -8.08 1.42 -14.89
C ALA A 108 -8.69 2.75 -15.34
N VAL A 109 -9.99 2.74 -15.62
CA VAL A 109 -10.77 3.98 -15.72
C VAL A 109 -11.21 4.36 -14.32
N ILE A 110 -10.88 5.56 -13.87
CA ILE A 110 -11.27 6.10 -12.58
C ILE A 110 -12.29 7.21 -12.82
N GLN A 111 -13.43 7.14 -12.15
CA GLN A 111 -14.58 8.02 -12.29
C GLN A 111 -14.89 8.75 -10.99
N ASN A 112 -15.80 9.72 -11.04
CA ASN A 112 -16.26 10.51 -9.89
C ASN A 112 -15.10 11.21 -9.15
N ILE A 113 -14.14 11.72 -9.91
CA ILE A 113 -12.98 12.45 -9.40
C ILE A 113 -13.12 13.94 -9.67
N SER A 114 -12.40 14.74 -8.88
CA SER A 114 -12.33 16.19 -9.09
C SER A 114 -11.54 16.53 -10.37
N PRO A 115 -12.07 17.38 -11.27
CA PRO A 115 -11.31 17.90 -12.39
C PRO A 115 -10.03 18.60 -11.90
N GLY A 116 -8.92 18.37 -12.59
CA GLY A 116 -7.60 18.82 -12.16
C GLY A 116 -6.86 17.85 -11.23
N LEU A 117 -7.42 16.68 -10.90
CA LEU A 117 -6.64 15.60 -10.27
C LEU A 117 -5.49 15.18 -11.18
N ILE A 118 -4.26 15.18 -10.66
CA ILE A 118 -3.05 14.76 -11.37
C ILE A 118 -2.48 13.54 -10.67
N LEU A 119 -2.37 12.43 -11.40
CA LEU A 119 -1.61 11.25 -10.99
C LEU A 119 -0.37 11.14 -11.86
N MET A 120 0.77 10.86 -11.23
CA MET A 120 2.09 10.73 -11.84
C MET A 120 2.60 9.30 -11.71
N PRO A 121 3.59 8.88 -12.53
CA PRO A 121 4.25 7.59 -12.37
C PRO A 121 4.79 7.41 -10.95
N ASP A 122 4.63 6.22 -10.38
CA ASP A 122 4.93 5.83 -9.00
C ASP A 122 4.00 6.39 -7.91
N ASP A 123 2.98 7.18 -8.25
CA ASP A 123 1.96 7.54 -7.26
C ASP A 123 1.26 6.30 -6.72
N LYS A 124 1.02 6.29 -5.41
CA LYS A 124 0.39 5.17 -4.72
C LYS A 124 -1.08 5.46 -4.56
N ILE A 125 -1.91 4.53 -5.00
CA ILE A 125 -3.36 4.57 -4.85
C ILE A 125 -3.85 3.22 -4.32
N SER A 126 -5.05 3.21 -3.76
CA SER A 126 -5.67 1.97 -3.30
C SER A 126 -7.10 1.83 -3.78
N PHE A 127 -7.50 0.59 -3.99
CA PHE A 127 -8.87 0.21 -4.31
C PHE A 127 -9.48 -0.52 -3.12
N ALA A 128 -10.72 -0.17 -2.76
CA ALA A 128 -11.45 -0.83 -1.69
C ALA A 128 -12.82 -1.33 -2.19
N SER A 129 -13.08 -2.64 -2.00
CA SER A 129 -14.39 -3.26 -2.25
C SER A 129 -14.81 -4.05 -1.01
N GLY A 130 -15.77 -3.52 -0.25
CA GLY A 130 -16.16 -4.09 1.04
C GLY A 130 -14.98 -4.16 2.03
N ALA A 131 -14.60 -5.36 2.44
CA ALA A 131 -13.44 -5.59 3.33
C ALA A 131 -12.11 -5.75 2.58
N TYR A 132 -12.13 -5.91 1.25
CA TYR A 132 -10.94 -6.09 0.44
C TYR A 132 -10.29 -4.75 0.14
N ARG A 133 -8.96 -4.72 0.19
CA ARG A 133 -8.15 -3.58 -0.23
C ARG A 133 -7.00 -4.06 -1.08
N GLN A 134 -6.75 -3.37 -2.18
CA GLN A 134 -5.59 -3.59 -3.03
C GLN A 134 -4.80 -2.29 -3.13
N PHE A 135 -3.48 -2.42 -2.97
CA PHE A 135 -2.55 -1.32 -3.15
C PHE A 135 -1.87 -1.41 -4.50
N VAL A 136 -1.75 -0.30 -5.21
CA VAL A 136 -1.05 -0.25 -6.48
C VAL A 136 -0.20 1.02 -6.60
N ARG A 137 0.78 0.95 -7.49
CA ARG A 137 1.46 2.13 -8.04
C ARG A 137 0.92 2.44 -9.43
N VAL A 138 0.87 3.72 -9.75
CA VAL A 138 0.59 4.21 -11.11
C VAL A 138 1.84 4.01 -11.97
N ILE A 139 1.67 3.42 -13.16
CA ILE A 139 2.74 3.26 -14.17
C ILE A 139 2.67 4.38 -15.19
N THR A 140 1.47 4.65 -15.72
CA THR A 140 1.20 5.77 -16.61
C THR A 140 0.10 6.61 -15.97
N GLY A 141 0.48 7.81 -15.56
CA GLY A 141 -0.39 8.79 -14.94
C GLY A 141 -1.27 9.54 -15.93
N ALA A 142 -2.13 10.42 -15.40
CA ALA A 142 -3.04 11.26 -16.17
C ALA A 142 -3.45 12.50 -15.38
N THR A 143 -3.88 13.52 -16.10
CA THR A 143 -4.58 14.69 -15.54
C THR A 143 -6.06 14.59 -15.87
N ALA A 144 -6.92 14.70 -14.86
CA ALA A 144 -8.37 14.69 -15.03
C ALA A 144 -8.83 15.99 -15.68
N VAL A 145 -9.18 15.94 -16.98
CA VAL A 145 -9.80 17.09 -17.68
C VAL A 145 -11.29 17.21 -17.33
N SER A 146 -11.90 16.13 -16.86
CA SER A 146 -13.30 16.03 -16.44
C SER A 146 -13.40 15.16 -15.18
N THR A 147 -14.57 14.60 -14.88
CA THR A 147 -14.78 13.72 -13.72
C THR A 147 -14.31 12.28 -13.94
N GLN A 148 -13.44 12.04 -14.92
CA GLN A 148 -12.82 10.75 -15.18
C GLN A 148 -11.39 10.89 -15.70
N MET A 149 -10.57 9.86 -15.44
CA MET A 149 -9.26 9.68 -16.04
C MET A 149 -8.97 8.19 -16.29
N THR A 150 -8.00 7.90 -17.15
CA THR A 150 -7.52 6.54 -17.37
C THR A 150 -6.04 6.49 -17.00
N VAL A 151 -5.68 5.53 -16.15
CA VAL A 151 -4.30 5.29 -15.72
C VAL A 151 -3.94 3.83 -15.94
N THR A 152 -2.64 3.54 -16.04
CA THR A 152 -2.15 2.16 -15.93
C THR A 152 -1.53 1.94 -14.56
N VAL A 153 -1.70 0.74 -13.98
CA VAL A 153 -1.31 0.41 -12.61
C VAL A 153 -0.56 -0.90 -12.53
N ASP A 154 0.17 -1.08 -11.43
CA ASP A 154 0.93 -2.27 -11.08
C ASP A 154 0.95 -2.46 -9.55
N PRO A 155 0.71 -3.68 -9.00
CA PRO A 155 0.32 -4.91 -9.71
C PRO A 155 -1.03 -4.79 -10.45
N PRO A 156 -1.37 -5.73 -11.35
CA PRO A 156 -2.68 -5.77 -11.98
C PRO A 156 -3.81 -5.77 -10.95
N ILE A 157 -4.92 -5.09 -11.26
CA ILE A 157 -6.12 -5.09 -10.42
C ILE A 157 -6.64 -6.52 -10.29
N MET A 158 -6.73 -6.97 -9.05
CA MET A 158 -7.10 -8.34 -8.71
C MET A 158 -8.61 -8.55 -8.84
N SER A 159 -9.03 -9.78 -9.09
CA SER A 159 -10.44 -10.13 -9.34
C SER A 159 -11.40 -9.86 -8.18
N TYR A 160 -10.88 -9.77 -6.95
CA TYR A 160 -11.67 -9.41 -5.76
C TYR A 160 -11.97 -7.90 -5.68
N ILE A 161 -11.30 -7.07 -6.49
CA ILE A 161 -11.63 -5.65 -6.66
C ILE A 161 -12.57 -5.50 -7.86
N THR A 162 -13.84 -5.27 -7.55
CA THR A 162 -14.89 -5.14 -8.57
C THR A 162 -15.06 -3.69 -9.04
N SER A 163 -15.67 -3.51 -10.22
CA SER A 163 -16.14 -2.17 -10.62
C SER A 163 -17.09 -1.60 -9.56
N GLY A 164 -17.02 -0.28 -9.35
CA GLY A 164 -17.66 0.39 -8.22
C GLY A 164 -16.80 0.49 -6.96
N ALA A 165 -15.63 -0.16 -6.92
CA ALA A 165 -14.69 -0.03 -5.79
C ALA A 165 -14.29 1.42 -5.55
N THR A 166 -14.14 1.81 -4.29
CA THR A 166 -13.64 3.14 -3.92
C THR A 166 -12.16 3.24 -4.24
N VAL A 167 -11.76 4.31 -4.94
CA VAL A 167 -10.35 4.64 -5.21
C VAL A 167 -9.91 5.73 -4.23
N LYS A 168 -8.88 5.46 -3.43
CA LYS A 168 -8.27 6.47 -2.54
C LYS A 168 -6.96 6.96 -3.12
N PHE A 169 -6.84 8.29 -3.24
CA PHE A 169 -5.62 8.98 -3.67
C PHE A 169 -4.80 9.48 -2.48
N LYS A 170 -5.48 9.95 -1.44
CA LYS A 170 -4.89 10.33 -0.17
C LYS A 170 -4.98 9.20 0.84
N ASN A 171 -3.91 9.01 1.61
CA ASN A 171 -3.74 7.94 2.58
C ASN A 171 -4.20 6.59 2.00
N PRO A 172 -3.60 6.15 0.87
CA PRO A 172 -3.97 4.86 0.29
C PRO A 172 -3.78 3.76 1.34
N GLU A 173 -4.68 2.79 1.33
CA GLU A 173 -4.76 1.74 2.34
C GLU A 173 -4.46 0.37 1.71
N MET A 174 -3.90 -0.52 2.50
CA MET A 174 -3.74 -1.91 2.11
C MET A 174 -3.98 -2.86 3.27
N ASN A 175 -4.53 -4.01 2.95
CA ASN A 175 -4.71 -5.07 3.93
C ASN A 175 -3.39 -5.83 4.05
N THR A 176 -2.93 -6.02 5.28
CA THR A 176 -1.66 -6.70 5.56
C THR A 176 -1.80 -7.65 6.74
N ARG A 177 -0.85 -8.58 6.86
CA ARG A 177 -0.65 -9.39 8.06
C ARG A 177 0.79 -9.25 8.52
N MET A 178 0.99 -9.31 9.83
CA MET A 178 2.34 -9.38 10.38
C MET A 178 2.97 -10.72 10.04
N VAL A 179 4.17 -10.70 9.49
CA VAL A 179 4.93 -11.91 9.19
C VAL A 179 5.31 -12.59 10.50
N PRO A 180 4.95 -13.87 10.71
CA PRO A 180 5.29 -14.59 11.93
C PRO A 180 6.79 -14.58 12.21
N GLY A 181 7.18 -14.26 13.44
CA GLY A 181 8.59 -14.20 13.86
C GLY A 181 9.36 -12.95 13.41
N SER A 182 8.72 -11.99 12.73
CA SER A 182 9.38 -10.74 12.32
C SER A 182 9.47 -9.68 13.42
N PHE A 183 8.68 -9.81 14.50
CA PHE A 183 8.65 -8.85 15.59
C PHE A 183 9.97 -8.83 16.38
N GLN A 184 10.52 -7.63 16.58
CA GLN A 184 11.68 -7.37 17.42
C GLN A 184 11.44 -6.13 18.28
N LEU A 185 11.95 -6.17 19.51
CA LEU A 185 11.94 -5.08 20.47
C LEU A 185 13.39 -4.77 20.84
N GLY A 186 13.82 -3.54 20.65
CA GLY A 186 15.12 -3.06 21.10
C GLY A 186 15.18 -2.98 22.64
N ASP A 187 16.37 -3.10 23.21
CA ASP A 187 16.62 -3.08 24.66
C ASP A 187 17.23 -1.75 25.15
N GLU A 188 17.14 -0.71 24.30
CA GLU A 188 17.64 0.63 24.60
C GLU A 188 16.70 1.36 25.57
N PRO A 189 17.17 2.40 26.30
CA PRO A 189 16.33 3.18 27.22
C PRO A 189 15.08 3.80 26.58
N LEU A 190 15.15 4.08 25.27
CA LEU A 190 14.00 4.40 24.43
C LEU A 190 13.95 3.33 23.33
N PRO A 191 13.21 2.24 23.55
CA PRO A 191 13.25 1.10 22.65
C PRO A 191 12.59 1.43 21.32
N THR A 192 13.11 0.85 20.24
CA THR A 192 12.44 0.81 18.94
C THR A 192 11.76 -0.54 18.77
N VAL A 193 10.66 -0.57 18.03
CA VAL A 193 9.98 -1.80 17.64
C VAL A 193 10.05 -1.94 16.13
N SER A 194 10.42 -3.13 15.67
CA SER A 194 10.37 -3.48 14.25
C SER A 194 9.55 -4.75 14.00
N PHE A 195 8.91 -4.82 12.84
CA PHE A 195 8.19 -5.98 12.36
C PHE A 195 7.98 -5.86 10.84
N GLN A 196 7.66 -6.97 10.20
CA GLN A 196 7.36 -7.01 8.77
C GLN A 196 5.87 -7.24 8.54
N LEU A 197 5.30 -6.49 7.61
CA LEU A 197 3.95 -6.67 7.09
C LEU A 197 4.01 -7.25 5.67
N ILE A 198 3.10 -8.16 5.36
CA ILE A 198 2.89 -8.70 4.00
C ILE A 198 1.45 -8.41 3.58
N GLU A 199 1.26 -7.98 2.34
CA GLU A 199 -0.06 -7.74 1.77
C GLU A 199 -0.89 -9.04 1.72
N VAL A 200 -2.17 -8.90 2.02
CA VAL A 200 -3.17 -9.95 1.86
C VAL A 200 -4.48 -9.35 1.33
N PRO A 201 -5.35 -10.12 0.66
CA PRO A 201 -6.63 -9.60 0.19
C PRO A 201 -7.56 -9.11 1.31
N GLN A 202 -7.64 -9.86 2.42
CA GLN A 202 -8.50 -9.60 3.58
C GLN A 202 -7.93 -10.12 4.89
#